data_AF-A0A3A1XMS2-F1
#
_entry.id   AF-A0A3A1XMS2-F1
#
_cell.length_a   1.000
_cell.length_b   1.000
_cell.length_c   1.000
_cell.angle_alpha   90.00
_cell.angle_beta   90.00
_cell.angle_gamma   90.00
#
_symmetry.space_group_name_H-M   'P 1'
#
loop_
_entity.id
_entity.type
_entity.pdbx_description
1 polymer ?
#
loop_
_entity_poly.entity_id
_entity_poly.type
_entity_poly.pdbx_seq_one_letter_code
_entity_poly.pdbx_strand_id
1 'polypeptide(L)' 'LIPEFNNLSSNSMLLDSNGKKYEIKTGVNRFPQLRSKINMSLTFVGNGMVNISYKRGWL' A
#
# COMPACT_ATOMS: atom_id res chain seq x y z
N LEU A 1 12.42 -5.69 -1.49
CA LEU A 1 11.21 -5.90 -2.32
C LEU A 1 10.37 -4.63 -2.23
N ILE A 2 9.85 -4.08 -3.32
CA ILE A 2 8.97 -2.90 -3.26
C ILE A 2 7.53 -3.41 -3.20
N PRO A 3 6.76 -3.04 -2.17
CA PRO A 3 5.33 -3.35 -2.15
C PRO A 3 4.60 -2.47 -3.17
N GLU A 4 3.75 -3.11 -3.95
CA GLU A 4 2.84 -2.51 -4.92
C GLU A 4 1.40 -2.78 -4.45
N PHE A 5 0.66 -1.70 -4.21
CA PHE A 5 -0.72 -1.73 -3.76
C PHE A 5 -1.60 -1.33 -4.94
N ASN A 6 -2.36 -2.28 -5.48
CA ASN A 6 -3.34 -2.00 -6.52
C ASN A 6 -4.73 -1.87 -5.87
N ASN A 7 -5.19 -0.64 -5.71
CA ASN A 7 -6.52 -0.35 -5.19
C ASN A 7 -7.54 -0.42 -6.33
N LEU A 8 -8.40 -1.44 -6.27
CA LEU A 8 -9.46 -1.66 -7.26
C LEU A 8 -10.75 -0.91 -6.91
N SER A 9 -10.74 -0.16 -5.81
CA SER A 9 -11.89 0.58 -5.29
C SER A 9 -11.84 2.03 -5.74
N SER A 10 -13.01 2.64 -5.85
CA SER A 10 -13.15 4.09 -6.08
C SER A 10 -12.77 4.93 -4.87
N ASN A 11 -12.74 4.34 -3.67
CA ASN A 11 -12.36 5.01 -2.43
C ASN A 11 -10.86 4.93 -2.18
N SER A 12 -10.27 5.99 -1.62
CA SER A 12 -8.88 5.95 -1.15
C SER A 12 -8.76 5.16 0.16
N MET A 13 -7.63 4.49 0.35
CA MET A 13 -7.33 3.67 1.53
C MET A 13 -6.13 4.24 2.27
N LEU A 14 -6.07 4.04 3.59
CA LEU A 14 -4.97 4.53 4.42
C LEU A 14 -4.08 3.37 4.88
N LEU A 15 -2.81 3.48 4.56
CA LEU A 15 -1.76 2.57 4.99
C LEU A 15 -0.95 3.23 6.10
N ASP A 16 -0.97 2.68 7.31
CA ASP A 16 -0.06 3.11 8.37
C ASP A 16 1.19 2.24 8.38
N SER A 17 2.34 2.90 8.43
CA SER A 17 3.61 2.22 8.62
C SER A 17 4.46 2.97 9.63
N ASN A 18 4.47 2.48 10.87
CA ASN A 18 5.23 3.03 11.99
C ASN A 18 4.84 4.50 12.27
N GLY A 19 3.54 4.79 12.27
CA GLY A 19 3.00 6.14 12.51
C GLY A 19 3.06 7.07 11.29
N LYS A 20 3.61 6.62 10.16
CA LYS A 20 3.50 7.33 8.88
C LYS A 20 2.30 6.80 8.10
N LYS A 21 1.37 7.69 7.78
CA LYS A 21 0.18 7.39 6.98
C LYS A 21 0.48 7.65 5.50
N TYR A 22 0.12 6.69 4.65
CA TYR A 22 0.20 6.76 3.20
C TYR A 22 -1.20 6.59 2.63
N GLU A 23 -1.56 7.43 1.67
CA GLU A 23 -2.81 7.27 0.94
C GLU A 23 -2.59 6.35 -0.27
N ILE A 24 -3.39 5.29 -0.35
CA ILE A 24 -3.49 4.40 -1.52
C ILE A 24 -4.68 4.88 -2.36
N LYS A 25 -4.39 5.64 -3.41
CA LYS A 25 -5.40 6.11 -4.36
C LYS A 25 -5.86 4.96 -5.27
N THR A 26 -6.95 5.11 -5.98
CA THR A 26 -7.36 4.13 -7.00
C THR A 26 -6.22 3.86 -7.99
N GLY A 27 -6.02 2.59 -8.34
CA GLY A 27 -4.94 2.13 -9.19
C GLY A 27 -3.68 1.71 -8.44
N VAL A 28 -2.56 1.67 -9.17
CA VAL A 28 -1.29 1.13 -8.68
C VAL A 28 -0.50 2.19 -7.91
N ASN A 29 -0.28 1.95 -6.62
CA ASN A 29 0.53 2.79 -5.75
C ASN A 29 1.77 2.01 -5.32
N ARG A 30 2.93 2.66 -5.42
CA ARG A 30 4.21 2.09 -5.00
C ARG A 30 4.79 2.96 -3.91
N PHE A 31 5.21 2.34 -2.83
CA PHE A 31 5.84 3.04 -1.71
C PHE A 31 7.25 2.45 -1.50
N PRO A 32 8.27 2.90 -2.26
CA PRO A 32 9.65 2.43 -2.12
C PRO A 32 10.18 2.54 -0.68
N GLN A 33 9.72 3.53 0.08
CA GLN A 33 10.02 3.75 1.50
C GLN A 33 9.58 2.61 2.43
N LEU A 34 8.74 1.69 1.94
CA LEU A 34 8.29 0.50 2.67
C LEU A 34 9.13 -0.75 2.34
N ARG A 35 10.24 -0.61 1.58
CA ARG A 35 11.11 -1.71 1.10
C ARG A 35 11.61 -2.68 2.18
N SER A 36 11.61 -2.27 3.44
CA SER A 36 12.33 -2.92 4.53
C SER A 36 11.54 -3.06 5.82
N LYS A 37 10.23 -2.76 5.83
CA LYS A 37 9.42 -2.83 7.06
C LYS A 37 8.68 -4.15 7.16
N ILE A 38 8.94 -4.87 8.26
CA ILE A 38 8.43 -6.22 8.55
C ILE A 38 6.98 -6.17 9.03
N ASN A 39 6.55 -5.07 9.67
CA ASN A 39 5.19 -4.89 10.18
C ASN A 39 4.52 -3.70 9.50
N MET A 40 3.45 -3.97 8.74
CA MET A 40 2.59 -2.98 8.10
C MET A 40 1.14 -3.25 8.53
N SER A 41 0.43 -2.22 8.96
CA SER A 41 -0.98 -2.31 9.32
C SER A 41 -1.81 -1.57 8.28
N LEU A 42 -2.68 -2.30 7.59
CA LEU A 42 -3.63 -1.69 6.66
C LEU A 42 -4.96 -1.47 7.36
N THR A 43 -5.43 -0.23 7.32
CA THR A 43 -6.74 0.14 7.85
C THR A 43 -7.60 0.64 6.71
N PHE A 44 -8.68 -0.08 6.43
CA PHE A 44 -9.64 0.28 5.41
C PHE A 44 -10.88 0.87 6.10
N VAL A 45 -11.33 2.03 5.62
CA VAL A 45 -12.59 2.64 6.05
C VAL A 45 -13.58 2.43 4.91
N GLY A 46 -14.51 1.48 5.10
CA GLY A 46 -15.54 1.12 4.10
C GLY A 46 -15.26 -0.19 3.35
N ASN A 47 -16.09 -0.48 2.34
CA ASN A 47 -15.93 -1.64 1.47
C ASN A 47 -14.95 -1.33 0.33
N GLY A 48 -13.95 -2.20 0.15
CA GLY A 48 -12.98 -2.07 -0.91
C GLY A 48 -12.08 -3.29 -1.04
N MET A 49 -11.42 -3.40 -2.18
CA MET A 49 -10.47 -4.46 -2.51
C MET A 49 -9.12 -3.86 -2.87
N VAL A 50 -8.07 -4.35 -2.22
CA VAL A 50 -6.68 -4.02 -2.56
C VAL A 50 -5.90 -5.30 -2.81
N ASN A 51 -5.18 -5.33 -3.93
CA ASN A 51 -4.21 -6.39 -4.20
C ASN A 51 -2.83 -5.91 -3.79
N ILE A 52 -2.16 -6.68 -2.94
CA ILE A 52 -0.81 -6.39 -2.45
C ILE A 52 0.14 -7.36 -3.13
N SER A 53 1.12 -6.83 -3.87
CA SER A 53 2.16 -7.63 -4.49
C SER A 53 3.54 -7.07 -4.18
N TYR A 54 4.56 -7.92 -4.26
CA TYR A 54 5.94 -7.52 -4.01
C TYR A 54 6.73 -7.68 -5.30
N LYS A 55 7.26 -6.58 -5.85
CA LYS A 55 8.18 -6.63 -6.97
C LYS A 55 9.62 -6.53 -6.47
N ARG A 56 10.52 -7.36 -7.01
CA ARG A 56 11.97 -7.11 -6.93
C ARG A 56 12.23 -5.87 -7.79
N GLY A 57 12.29 -4.71 -7.16
CA GLY A 57 12.63 -3.48 -7.87
C GLY A 57 14.10 -3.52 -8.29
N TRP A 58 14.35 -3.31 -9.58
CA TRP A 58 15.67 -2.90 -10.06
C TRP A 58 15.97 -1.50 -9.49
N LEU A 59 17.20 -1.34 -9.00
CA LEU A 59 17.69 -0.12 -8.34
C LEU A 59 17.61 1.09 -9.27
#